data_AF-A0A101DA82-F1
#
_entry.id   AF-A0A101DA82-F1
#
_cell.length_a   1.000
_cell.length_b   1.000
_cell.length_c   1.000
_cell.angle_alpha   90.00
_cell.angle_beta   90.00
_cell.angle_gamma   90.00
#
_symmetry.space_group_name_H-M   'P 1'
#
loop_
_entity.id
_entity.type
_entity.pdbx_description
1 polymer ?
#
loop_
_entity_poly.entity_id
_entity_poly.type
_entity_poly.pdbx_seq_one_letter_code
_entity_poly.pdbx_strand_id
1 'polypeptide(L)'
;IASVAGIKVFSPGGTVYSGTKFAVRAISEGLRHEVGGSIRTTTIEPGAVDSELKFGSAHQQSRDFVVDFYKQAIPAESVARAIAYAIEQPADVDINEIVLRPTVQEF
;
A
#
# COMPACT_ATOMS: atom_id res chain seq x y z
N ILE A 1 -5.17 -0.23 -4.67
CA ILE A 1 -4.40 0.10 -3.45
C ILE A 1 -3.76 -1.17 -2.91
N ALA A 2 -2.43 -1.19 -2.85
CA ALA A 2 -1.63 -2.30 -2.36
C ALA A 2 -1.10 -1.98 -0.94
N SER A 3 0.20 -2.16 -0.64
CA SER A 3 0.86 -1.84 0.64
C SER A 3 2.36 -2.13 0.53
N VAL A 4 3.20 -1.49 1.34
CA VAL A 4 4.60 -1.91 1.55
C VAL A 4 4.76 -3.42 1.88
N ALA A 5 3.70 -4.07 2.39
CA ALA A 5 3.64 -5.53 2.58
C ALA A 5 3.63 -6.36 1.28
N GLY A 6 3.37 -5.73 0.13
CA GLY A 6 3.50 -6.29 -1.21
C GLY A 6 4.90 -6.16 -1.82
N ILE A 7 5.83 -5.56 -1.08
CA ILE A 7 7.24 -5.37 -1.45
C ILE A 7 8.15 -6.12 -0.48
N LYS A 8 7.87 -6.00 0.83
CA LYS A 8 8.58 -6.70 1.91
C LYS A 8 7.58 -7.55 2.69
N VAL A 9 7.92 -8.80 2.93
CA VAL A 9 7.10 -9.68 3.77
C VAL A 9 7.23 -9.29 5.23
N PHE A 10 6.10 -9.05 5.90
CA PHE A 10 6.04 -8.82 7.33
C PHE A 10 5.78 -10.14 8.04
N SER A 11 6.80 -10.66 8.75
CA SER A 11 6.74 -11.90 9.51
C SER A 11 7.47 -11.73 10.85
N PRO A 12 6.94 -12.29 11.95
CA PRO A 12 5.67 -13.01 12.07
C PRO A 12 4.43 -12.09 11.98
N GLY A 13 3.24 -12.68 11.81
CA GLY A 13 1.95 -11.99 11.96
C GLY A 13 1.37 -11.28 10.71
N GLY A 14 2.19 -11.01 9.69
CA GLY A 14 1.77 -10.33 8.46
C GLY A 14 1.82 -11.17 7.19
N THR A 15 2.12 -12.49 7.26
CA THR A 15 2.41 -13.33 6.08
C THR A 15 1.26 -13.39 5.08
N VAL A 16 0.04 -13.68 5.54
CA VAL A 16 -1.14 -13.79 4.65
C VAL A 16 -1.47 -12.43 4.04
N TYR A 17 -1.44 -11.36 4.84
CA TYR A 17 -1.64 -10.00 4.36
C TYR A 17 -0.60 -9.64 3.30
N SER A 18 0.68 -9.92 3.55
CA SER A 18 1.77 -9.71 2.59
C SER A 18 1.49 -10.45 1.28
N GLY A 19 1.11 -11.73 1.35
CA GLY A 19 0.74 -12.52 0.16
C GLY A 19 -0.38 -11.88 -0.66
N THR A 20 -1.43 -11.37 -0.01
CA THR A 20 -2.51 -10.66 -0.73
C THR A 20 -2.01 -9.39 -1.42
N LYS A 21 -1.04 -8.68 -0.83
CA LYS A 21 -0.51 -7.43 -1.38
C LYS A 21 0.50 -7.67 -2.50
N PHE A 22 1.30 -8.74 -2.41
CA PHE A 22 2.09 -9.23 -3.54
C PHE A 22 1.18 -9.61 -4.72
N ALA A 23 0.04 -10.28 -4.47
CA ALA A 23 -0.92 -10.61 -5.52
C ALA A 23 -1.53 -9.37 -6.18
N VAL A 24 -1.93 -8.35 -5.41
CA VAL A 24 -2.42 -7.07 -5.98
C VAL A 24 -1.38 -6.44 -6.90
N ARG A 25 -0.10 -6.42 -6.49
CA ARG A 25 0.99 -5.88 -7.30
C ARG A 25 1.17 -6.66 -8.60
N ALA A 26 1.24 -7.99 -8.53
CA ALA A 26 1.36 -8.85 -9.71
C ALA A 26 0.18 -8.70 -10.69
N ILE A 27 -1.05 -8.62 -10.18
CA ILE A 27 -2.26 -8.41 -10.99
C ILE A 27 -2.20 -7.04 -11.68
N SER A 28 -1.79 -6.00 -10.96
CA SER A 28 -1.72 -4.63 -11.51
C SER A 28 -0.63 -4.51 -12.58
N GLU A 29 0.50 -5.20 -12.40
CA GLU A 29 1.56 -5.32 -13.40
C GLU A 29 1.05 -6.00 -14.68
N GLY A 30 0.37 -7.13 -14.53
CA GLY A 30 -0.24 -7.85 -15.66
C GLY A 30 -1.24 -6.99 -16.41
N LEU A 31 -2.14 -6.31 -15.69
CA LEU A 31 -3.12 -5.41 -16.29
C LEU A 31 -2.46 -4.31 -17.11
N ARG A 32 -1.35 -3.72 -16.63
CA ARG A 32 -0.62 -2.67 -17.36
C ARG A 32 -0.11 -3.18 -18.72
N HIS A 33 0.38 -4.42 -18.78
CA HIS A 33 0.77 -5.03 -20.05
C HIS A 33 -0.42 -5.28 -20.98
N GLU A 34 -1.56 -5.72 -20.43
CA GLU A 34 -2.76 -6.04 -21.20
C GLU A 34 -3.44 -4.81 -21.82
N VAL A 35 -3.46 -3.68 -21.12
CA VAL A 35 -4.12 -2.44 -21.58
C VAL A 35 -3.23 -1.56 -22.48
N GLY A 36 -1.91 -1.78 -22.43
CA GLY A 36 -0.93 -0.97 -23.16
C GLY A 36 -1.03 0.53 -22.83
N GLY A 37 -0.80 1.41 -23.81
CA GLY A 37 -0.85 2.86 -23.63
C GLY A 37 -2.26 3.47 -23.52
N SER A 38 -3.32 2.65 -23.52
CA SER A 38 -4.71 3.15 -23.53
C SER A 38 -5.21 3.50 -22.14
N ILE A 39 -4.71 2.81 -21.10
CA ILE A 39 -5.13 2.98 -19.71
C ILE A 39 -3.88 2.96 -18.83
N ARG A 40 -3.70 3.99 -17.99
CA ARG A 40 -2.64 4.04 -16.99
C ARG A 40 -2.97 3.15 -15.80
N THR A 41 -1.98 2.42 -15.28
CA THR A 41 -2.17 1.50 -14.15
C THR A 41 -1.17 1.76 -13.03
N THR A 42 -1.65 2.41 -11.96
CA THR A 42 -0.86 2.79 -10.79
C THR A 42 -1.19 1.92 -9.57
N THR A 43 -0.17 1.36 -8.92
CA THR A 43 -0.30 0.87 -7.54
C THR A 43 0.21 1.91 -6.55
N ILE A 44 -0.54 2.08 -5.46
CA ILE A 44 -0.11 2.85 -4.30
C ILE A 44 0.21 1.85 -3.20
N GLU A 45 1.41 1.96 -2.63
CA GLU A 45 2.02 1.03 -1.68
C GLU A 45 2.28 1.72 -0.33
N PRO A 46 1.23 2.01 0.50
CA PRO A 46 1.42 2.70 1.77
C PRO A 46 2.06 1.82 2.85
N GLY A 47 2.82 2.48 3.73
CA GLY A 47 3.23 2.02 5.05
C GLY A 47 2.10 2.14 6.09
N ALA A 48 2.46 2.44 7.34
CA ALA A 48 1.49 2.66 8.40
C ALA A 48 0.68 3.95 8.14
N VAL A 49 -0.65 3.82 8.04
CA VAL A 49 -1.59 4.92 7.75
C VAL A 49 -2.70 4.91 8.77
N ASP A 50 -3.02 6.06 9.35
CA ASP A 50 -4.05 6.15 10.38
C ASP A 50 -5.43 5.86 9.77
N SER A 51 -5.89 4.62 9.97
CA SER A 51 -7.10 4.07 9.38
C SER A 51 -7.71 3.03 10.31
N GLU A 52 -8.89 2.55 9.96
CA GLU A 52 -9.62 1.52 10.71
C GLU A 52 -9.00 0.13 10.59
N LEU A 53 -8.04 -0.07 9.68
CA LEU A 53 -7.44 -1.38 9.40
C LEU A 53 -6.80 -2.01 10.65
N LYS A 54 -6.30 -1.18 11.57
CA LYS A 54 -5.74 -1.61 12.86
C LYS A 54 -6.73 -2.35 13.77
N PHE A 55 -8.03 -2.26 13.49
CA PHE A 55 -9.09 -2.93 14.23
C PHE A 55 -9.63 -4.19 13.54
N GLY A 56 -9.08 -4.57 12.39
CA GLY A 56 -9.63 -5.64 11.54
C GLY A 56 -9.35 -7.08 11.99
N SER A 57 -8.47 -7.30 12.96
CA SER A 57 -8.23 -8.65 13.50
C SER A 57 -9.17 -8.94 14.68
N ALA A 58 -9.71 -10.15 14.76
CA ALA A 58 -10.45 -10.62 15.94
C ALA A 58 -9.52 -11.16 17.05
N HIS A 59 -8.26 -11.45 16.71
CA HIS A 59 -7.28 -12.00 17.63
C HIS A 59 -6.59 -10.89 18.43
N GLN A 60 -6.86 -10.82 19.75
CA GLN A 60 -6.44 -9.70 20.61
C GLN A 60 -4.95 -9.36 20.49
N GLN A 61 -4.05 -10.35 20.60
CA GLN A 61 -2.62 -10.11 20.51
C GLN A 61 -2.19 -9.50 19.16
N SER A 62 -2.82 -9.95 18.07
CA SER A 62 -2.54 -9.39 16.73
C SER A 62 -3.06 -7.96 16.62
N ARG A 63 -4.22 -7.66 17.21
CA ARG A 63 -4.75 -6.28 17.27
C ARG A 63 -3.81 -5.37 18.04
N ASP A 64 -3.36 -5.80 19.22
CA ASP A 64 -2.50 -4.99 20.09
C ASP A 64 -1.16 -4.67 19.39
N PHE A 65 -0.57 -5.67 18.73
CA PHE A 65 0.62 -5.47 17.91
C PHE A 65 0.40 -4.45 16.78
N VAL A 66 -0.71 -4.58 16.04
CA VAL A 66 -1.02 -3.67 14.93
C VAL A 66 -1.33 -2.26 15.44
N VAL A 67 -2.06 -2.12 16.54
CA VAL A 67 -2.34 -0.82 17.18
C VAL A 67 -1.04 -0.13 17.59
N ASP A 68 -0.11 -0.87 18.19
CA ASP A 68 1.21 -0.35 18.57
C ASP A 68 2.02 0.07 17.33
N PHE A 69 2.07 -0.78 16.31
CA PHE A 69 2.72 -0.47 15.03
C PHE A 69 2.15 0.79 14.37
N TYR A 70 0.84 1.06 14.54
CA TYR A 70 0.18 2.23 13.94
C TYR A 70 0.42 3.54 14.73
N LYS A 71 1.11 3.53 15.87
CA LYS A 71 1.50 4.78 16.56
C LYS A 71 2.38 5.71 15.72
N GLN A 72 3.10 5.14 14.75
CA GLN A 72 3.92 5.88 13.80
C GLN A 72 3.18 6.32 12.54
N ALA A 73 1.87 6.02 12.44
CA ALA A 73 1.15 6.15 11.19
C ALA A 73 1.05 7.60 10.71
N ILE A 74 1.16 7.78 9.39
CA ILE A 74 0.88 9.06 8.74
C ILE A 74 -0.64 9.24 8.55
N PRO A 75 -1.12 10.50 8.44
CA PRO A 75 -2.52 10.77 8.14
C PRO A 75 -2.91 10.24 6.75
N ALA A 76 -4.15 9.75 6.60
CA ALA A 76 -4.69 9.20 5.36
C ALA A 76 -4.63 10.20 4.18
N GLU A 77 -4.69 11.49 4.46
CA GLU A 77 -4.52 12.59 3.51
C GLU A 77 -3.17 12.52 2.78
N SER A 78 -2.15 11.92 3.39
CA SER A 78 -0.85 11.73 2.75
C SER A 78 -0.93 10.72 1.60
N VAL A 79 -1.75 9.67 1.75
CA VAL A 79 -2.05 8.72 0.67
C VAL A 79 -2.93 9.38 -0.39
N ALA A 80 -3.91 10.19 0.02
CA ALA A 80 -4.75 10.94 -0.91
C ALA A 80 -3.93 11.88 -1.81
N ARG A 81 -2.94 12.59 -1.25
CA ARG A 81 -2.03 13.45 -2.03
C ARG A 81 -1.18 12.66 -3.03
N ALA A 82 -0.73 11.46 -2.66
CA ALA A 82 0.01 10.59 -3.59
C ALA A 82 -0.87 10.10 -4.74
N ILE A 83 -2.13 9.76 -4.46
CA ILE A 83 -3.12 9.40 -5.50
C ILE A 83 -3.37 10.60 -6.43
N ALA A 84 -3.59 11.80 -5.86
CA ALA A 84 -3.79 13.01 -6.64
C ALA A 84 -2.59 13.29 -7.57
N TYR A 85 -1.37 13.19 -7.03
CA TYR A 85 -0.14 13.33 -7.83
C TYR A 85 -0.12 12.36 -9.02
N ALA A 86 -0.44 11.07 -8.81
CA ALA A 86 -0.46 10.10 -9.91
C ALA A 86 -1.50 10.47 -10.98
N ILE A 87 -2.69 10.91 -10.56
CA ILE A 87 -3.79 11.26 -11.47
C ILE A 87 -3.45 12.52 -12.28
N GLU A 88 -2.85 13.53 -11.65
CA GLU A 88 -2.52 14.85 -12.23
C GLU A 88 -1.44 14.78 -13.31
N GLN A 89 -0.74 13.66 -13.44
CA GLN A 89 0.28 13.53 -14.49
C GLN A 89 -0.34 13.61 -15.89
N PRO A 90 0.40 14.14 -16.88
CA PRO A 90 0.00 14.13 -18.29
C PRO A 90 -0.38 12.72 -18.79
N ALA A 91 -1.21 12.67 -19.85
CA ALA A 91 -1.73 11.40 -20.38
C ALA A 91 -0.62 10.47 -20.93
N ASP A 92 0.52 11.02 -21.31
CA ASP A 92 1.71 10.32 -21.79
C ASP A 92 2.68 9.91 -20.66
N VAL A 93 2.31 10.14 -19.39
CA VAL A 93 3.07 9.72 -18.21
C VAL A 93 2.27 8.71 -17.41
N ASP A 94 2.81 7.49 -17.31
CA ASP A 94 2.30 6.43 -16.43
C ASP A 94 3.16 6.33 -15.16
N ILE A 95 2.52 6.52 -14.00
CA ILE A 95 3.15 6.31 -12.70
C ILE A 95 2.82 4.89 -12.26
N ASN A 96 3.76 3.97 -12.43
CA ASN A 96 3.48 2.54 -12.20
C ASN A 96 3.27 2.22 -10.72
N GLU A 97 4.14 2.76 -9.85
CA GLU A 97 4.14 2.47 -8.42
C GLU A 97 4.48 3.73 -7.61
N ILE A 98 3.76 3.98 -6.51
CA ILE A 98 4.13 4.96 -5.49
C ILE A 98 4.25 4.27 -4.14
N VAL A 99 5.48 4.21 -3.63
CA VAL A 99 5.78 3.71 -2.28
C VAL A 99 5.91 4.88 -1.33
N LEU A 100 5.08 4.90 -0.29
CA LEU A 100 5.08 5.98 0.71
C LEU A 100 4.88 5.42 2.11
N ARG A 101 5.61 5.96 3.08
CA ARG A 101 5.55 5.51 4.48
C ARG A 101 5.97 6.64 5.42
N PRO A 102 5.61 6.57 6.71
CA PRO A 102 6.21 7.41 7.74
C PRO A 102 7.74 7.33 7.68
N THR A 103 8.41 8.46 7.83
CA THR A 103 9.89 8.52 7.79
C THR A 103 10.56 7.70 8.88
N VAL A 104 9.88 7.57 10.03
CA VAL A 104 10.31 6.78 11.19
C VAL A 104 10.06 5.28 11.03
N GLN A 105 9.26 4.86 10.05
CA GLN A 105 8.96 3.45 9.84
C GLN A 105 10.17 2.72 9.26
N GLU A 106 10.73 1.78 10.02
CA GLU A 106 11.75 0.86 9.53
C GLU A 106 11.20 0.01 8.37
N PHE A 107 11.96 -0.07 7.27
CA PHE A 107 11.54 -0.70 6.02
C PHE A 107 12.67 -1.52 5.42
#